data_AF-A0A960N4T2-F1
#
_entry.id   AF-A0A960N4T2-F1
#
_cell.length_a   1.000
_cell.length_b   1.000
_cell.length_c   1.000
_cell.angle_alpha   90.00
_cell.angle_beta   90.00
_cell.angle_gamma   90.00
#
_symmetry.space_group_name_H-M   'P 1'
#
loop_
_entity.id
_entity.type
_entity.pdbx_description
1 polymer ?
#
loop_
_entity_poly.entity_id
_entity_poly.type
_entity_poly.pdbx_seq_one_letter_code
_entity_poly.pdbx_strand_id
1 'polypeptide(L)'
;MKSASFLSTIFAAAGLWFAGSAESDAQTLVYKMDFRKAPGSVNFEMFDQAFFVVNGLGGEGSFIFTFREDGRDFYVTSTGGGTLFFAVRPGEDKAVIRATAENATGQSHYLAVGDLDGRISVNLRGQRVTLGVCEKLTGWVLASDPETDVAFTGADSTLGVAGFATLKASLDNSRTRDANRANLDVSQTVETLVAQLERQGFENGSSTDSGTDTGEETATE
;
A
#
# COMPACT_ATOMS: atom_id res chain seq x y z
N MET A 1 -43.28 -35.08 62.75
CA MET A 1 -43.60 -34.89 61.31
C MET A 1 -42.63 -33.82 60.81
N LYS A 2 -41.58 -34.05 60.02
CA LYS A 2 -41.20 -35.05 58.99
C LYS A 2 -41.82 -34.80 57.60
N SER A 3 -40.94 -34.65 56.59
CA SER A 3 -41.09 -34.47 55.12
C SER A 3 -41.05 -33.03 54.55
N ALA A 4 -40.56 -32.78 53.31
CA ALA A 4 -39.21 -32.99 52.73
C ALA A 4 -39.09 -32.52 51.25
N SER A 5 -37.92 -31.98 50.83
CA SER A 5 -37.42 -31.82 49.42
C SER A 5 -38.23 -30.90 48.46
N PHE A 6 -37.75 -30.30 47.35
CA PHE A 6 -36.47 -30.20 46.58
C PHE A 6 -36.18 -28.69 46.26
N LEU A 7 -35.03 -28.17 45.78
CA LEU A 7 -33.74 -28.64 45.23
C LEU A 7 -33.57 -28.66 43.67
N SER A 8 -33.32 -27.49 43.06
CA SER A 8 -32.53 -27.22 41.81
C SER A 8 -32.38 -25.69 41.63
N THR A 9 -31.21 -25.04 41.49
CA THR A 9 -30.16 -25.11 40.43
C THR A 9 -30.72 -24.56 39.09
N ILE A 10 -30.17 -23.51 38.47
CA ILE A 10 -28.86 -23.44 37.78
C ILE A 10 -28.28 -22.00 37.75
N PHE A 11 -26.99 -21.85 38.02
CA PHE A 11 -26.17 -20.70 37.59
C PHE A 11 -25.78 -20.90 36.11
N ALA A 12 -26.13 -19.97 35.21
CA ALA A 12 -25.64 -19.96 33.84
C ALA A 12 -24.63 -18.82 33.67
N ALA A 13 -23.33 -19.16 33.73
CA ALA A 13 -22.26 -18.20 33.49
C ALA A 13 -22.22 -17.81 32.00
N ALA A 14 -22.45 -16.52 31.71
CA ALA A 14 -22.19 -15.95 30.40
C ALA A 14 -20.67 -15.83 30.19
N GLY A 15 -20.05 -16.95 29.78
CA GLY A 15 -18.67 -16.98 29.33
C GLY A 15 -18.54 -16.18 28.05
N LEU A 16 -18.18 -14.90 28.17
CA LEU A 16 -17.89 -14.03 27.05
C LEU A 16 -16.61 -14.55 26.39
N TRP A 17 -16.77 -15.32 25.31
CA TRP A 17 -15.65 -15.74 24.47
C TRP A 17 -15.11 -14.50 23.77
N PHE A 18 -14.12 -13.86 24.40
CA PHE A 18 -13.14 -13.06 23.68
C PHE A 18 -12.40 -14.00 22.73
N ALA A 19 -12.98 -14.17 21.54
CA ALA A 19 -12.25 -14.61 20.36
C ALA A 19 -11.27 -13.48 20.02
N GLY A 20 -10.17 -13.42 20.77
CA GLY A 20 -9.01 -12.64 20.38
C GLY A 20 -8.59 -13.16 19.03
N SER A 21 -8.82 -12.37 17.99
CA SER A 21 -8.22 -12.58 16.68
C SER A 21 -6.73 -12.74 16.91
N ALA A 22 -6.23 -13.96 16.75
CA ALA A 22 -4.80 -14.20 16.77
C ALA A 22 -4.26 -13.51 15.52
N GLU A 23 -3.83 -12.26 15.68
CA GLU A 23 -3.06 -11.55 14.68
C GLU A 23 -1.93 -12.49 14.27
N SER A 24 -2.00 -12.93 13.02
CA SER A 24 -0.95 -13.75 12.47
C SER A 24 0.26 -12.84 12.34
N ASP A 25 1.37 -13.17 13.00
CA ASP A 25 2.71 -12.53 12.89
C ASP A 25 3.26 -12.64 11.45
N ALA A 26 2.50 -12.11 10.50
CA ALA A 26 2.69 -12.28 9.08
C ALA A 26 3.73 -11.26 8.63
N GLN A 27 4.78 -11.80 8.04
CA GLN A 27 6.04 -11.09 7.88
C GLN A 27 5.88 -9.98 6.85
N THR A 28 6.31 -8.76 7.16
CA THR A 28 6.18 -7.63 6.24
C THR A 28 7.33 -7.61 5.24
N LEU A 29 7.02 -7.52 3.95
CA LEU A 29 7.95 -7.24 2.85
C LEU A 29 7.87 -5.77 2.47
N VAL A 30 9.02 -5.16 2.21
CA VAL A 30 9.12 -3.79 1.68
C VAL A 30 9.83 -3.84 0.34
N TYR A 31 9.13 -3.50 -0.74
CA TYR A 31 9.72 -3.32 -2.06
C TYR A 31 9.95 -1.82 -2.32
N LYS A 32 11.16 -1.43 -2.70
CA LYS A 32 11.42 -0.13 -3.33
C LYS A 32 11.11 -0.24 -4.82
N MET A 33 10.35 0.70 -5.36
CA MET A 33 9.95 0.76 -6.77
C MET A 33 10.60 1.94 -7.48
N ASP A 34 11.35 1.67 -8.53
CA ASP A 34 11.92 2.68 -9.43
C ASP A 34 11.08 2.72 -10.72
N PHE A 35 10.70 3.92 -11.17
CA PHE A 35 9.98 4.13 -12.43
C PHE A 35 10.89 4.78 -13.48
N ARG A 36 10.64 4.52 -14.77
CA ARG A 36 11.24 5.28 -15.88
C ARG A 36 10.20 5.53 -16.96
N LYS A 37 9.83 6.79 -17.17
CA LYS A 37 8.92 7.22 -18.24
C LYS A 37 9.47 6.79 -19.59
N ALA A 38 8.62 6.18 -20.41
CA ALA A 38 8.98 5.75 -21.75
C ALA A 38 8.78 6.89 -22.77
N PRO A 39 9.57 6.93 -23.86
CA PRO A 39 9.44 7.94 -24.90
C PRO A 39 8.07 7.82 -25.60
N GLY A 40 7.50 8.96 -26.00
CA GLY A 40 6.20 9.02 -26.68
C GLY A 40 5.00 9.16 -25.75
N SER A 41 5.20 9.29 -24.44
CA SER A 41 4.13 9.64 -23.50
C SER A 41 3.75 11.13 -23.62
N VAL A 42 2.46 11.45 -23.57
CA VAL A 42 1.86 12.79 -23.69
C VAL A 42 1.28 13.21 -22.35
N ASN A 43 1.64 14.39 -21.87
CA ASN A 43 1.25 14.99 -20.56
C ASN A 43 1.42 14.06 -19.35
N PHE A 44 2.21 13.00 -19.50
CA PHE A 44 2.35 11.96 -18.49
C PHE A 44 3.48 12.32 -17.54
N GLU A 45 3.11 12.59 -16.29
CA GLU A 45 4.03 12.68 -15.17
C GLU A 45 3.93 11.42 -14.31
N MET A 46 5.00 11.11 -13.59
CA MET A 46 5.15 9.87 -12.85
C MET A 46 5.91 10.15 -11.56
N PHE A 47 5.52 9.48 -10.49
CA PHE A 47 6.25 9.49 -9.22
C PHE A 47 7.73 9.12 -9.42
N ASP A 48 8.63 9.83 -8.73
CA ASP A 48 10.07 9.58 -8.77
C ASP A 48 10.42 8.17 -8.27
N GLN A 49 9.70 7.73 -7.23
CA GLN A 49 9.88 6.45 -6.56
C GLN A 49 8.57 6.04 -5.87
N ALA A 50 8.47 4.76 -5.51
CA ALA A 50 7.53 4.33 -4.48
C ALA A 50 8.14 3.30 -3.53
N PHE A 51 7.42 3.03 -2.44
CA PHE A 51 7.55 1.82 -1.65
C PHE A 51 6.23 1.05 -1.71
N PHE A 52 6.30 -0.27 -1.83
CA PHE A 52 5.15 -1.16 -1.68
C PHE A 52 5.37 -2.07 -0.48
N VAL A 53 4.48 -1.97 0.51
CA VAL A 53 4.54 -2.70 1.78
C VAL A 53 3.43 -3.74 1.78
N VAL A 54 3.78 -5.01 1.98
CA VAL A 54 2.84 -6.12 1.83
C VAL A 54 3.20 -7.29 2.74
N ASN A 55 2.21 -8.11 3.06
CA ASN A 55 2.42 -9.38 3.75
C ASN A 55 3.24 -10.35 2.90
N GLY A 56 4.18 -11.08 3.52
CA GLY A 56 5.11 -12.01 2.89
C GLY A 56 4.48 -13.32 2.41
N LEU A 57 3.22 -13.57 2.76
CA LEU A 57 2.38 -14.61 2.14
C LEU A 57 1.59 -14.06 0.93
N GLY A 58 1.82 -12.80 0.54
CA GLY A 58 1.01 -12.09 -0.44
C GLY A 58 -0.29 -11.54 0.16
N GLY A 59 -1.20 -11.14 -0.72
CA GLY A 59 -2.43 -10.42 -0.37
C GLY A 59 -2.33 -8.93 -0.68
N GLU A 60 -3.22 -8.18 -0.03
CA GLU A 60 -3.31 -6.73 -0.15
C GLU A 60 -2.10 -6.03 0.49
N GLY A 61 -1.66 -4.93 -0.13
CA GLY A 61 -0.53 -4.13 0.33
C GLY A 61 -0.74 -2.64 0.03
N SER A 62 0.07 -1.82 0.70
CA SER A 62 -0.02 -0.37 0.69
C SER A 62 1.14 0.26 -0.07
N PHE A 63 0.86 1.29 -0.86
CA PHE A 63 1.89 2.10 -1.50
C PHE A 63 2.22 3.36 -0.70
N ILE A 64 3.46 3.81 -0.83
CA ILE A 64 3.93 5.15 -0.49
C ILE A 64 4.64 5.67 -1.72
N PHE A 65 4.01 6.57 -2.46
CA PHE A 65 4.59 7.22 -3.63
C PHE A 65 5.34 8.49 -3.20
N THR A 66 6.41 8.83 -3.90
CA THR A 66 7.17 10.06 -3.68
C THR A 66 7.38 10.82 -4.99
N PHE A 67 7.23 12.14 -4.97
CA PHE A 67 7.43 13.03 -6.12
C PHE A 67 8.03 14.37 -5.68
N ARG A 68 8.47 15.17 -6.65
CA ARG A 68 8.94 16.54 -6.44
C ARG A 68 8.12 17.52 -7.26
N GLU A 69 7.64 18.58 -6.61
CA GLU A 69 6.86 19.67 -7.21
C GLU A 69 7.41 21.00 -6.67
N ASP A 70 7.62 21.98 -7.54
CA ASP A 70 8.21 23.30 -7.21
C ASP A 70 9.50 23.25 -6.35
N GLY A 71 10.29 22.19 -6.52
CA GLY A 71 11.53 21.97 -5.75
C GLY A 71 11.33 21.49 -4.32
N ARG A 72 10.10 21.17 -3.91
CA ARG A 72 9.74 20.51 -2.65
C ARG A 72 9.46 19.03 -2.87
N ASP A 73 9.77 18.23 -1.86
CA ASP A 73 9.63 16.78 -1.89
C ASP A 73 8.33 16.38 -1.19
N PHE A 74 7.54 15.51 -1.82
CA PHE A 74 6.22 15.11 -1.34
C PHE A 74 6.05 13.60 -1.32
N TYR A 75 5.20 13.10 -0.42
CA TYR A 75 4.73 11.73 -0.40
C TYR A 75 3.20 11.63 -0.39
N VAL A 76 2.65 10.57 -0.97
CA VAL A 76 1.22 10.19 -0.89
C VAL A 76 1.13 8.70 -0.58
N THR A 77 0.22 8.32 0.31
CA THR A 77 -0.03 6.92 0.67
C THR A 77 -1.29 6.39 0.00
N SER A 78 -1.29 5.09 -0.32
CA SER A 78 -2.47 4.38 -0.82
C SER A 78 -2.57 3.03 -0.11
N THR A 79 -3.35 3.03 0.98
CA THR A 79 -3.66 1.80 1.74
C THR A 79 -4.52 0.89 0.89
N GLY A 80 -4.11 -0.37 0.77
CA GLY A 80 -4.80 -1.36 -0.08
C GLY A 80 -4.71 -1.11 -1.58
N GLY A 81 -3.89 -0.16 -2.03
CA GLY A 81 -3.78 0.22 -3.43
C GLY A 81 -3.24 -0.87 -4.37
N GLY A 82 -2.73 -2.00 -3.85
CA GLY A 82 -2.19 -3.08 -4.67
C GLY A 82 -2.22 -4.46 -4.03
N THR A 83 -1.85 -5.47 -4.81
CA THR A 83 -1.82 -6.88 -4.40
C THR A 83 -0.49 -7.52 -4.80
N LEU A 84 0.15 -8.25 -3.87
CA LEU A 84 1.16 -9.25 -4.18
C LEU A 84 0.49 -10.63 -4.25
N PHE A 85 0.74 -11.40 -5.31
CA PHE A 85 0.33 -12.79 -5.38
C PHE A 85 1.37 -13.65 -6.09
N PHE A 86 1.21 -14.96 -6.00
CA PHE A 86 2.11 -15.94 -6.62
C PHE A 86 1.38 -16.67 -7.75
N ALA A 87 1.96 -16.63 -8.95
CA ALA A 87 1.48 -17.37 -10.11
C ALA A 87 2.39 -18.59 -10.32
N VAL A 88 1.82 -19.78 -10.18
CA VAL A 88 2.56 -21.06 -10.14
C VAL A 88 2.09 -21.97 -11.25
N ARG A 89 3.04 -22.54 -12.00
CA ARG A 89 2.83 -23.68 -12.91
C ARG A 89 3.99 -24.67 -12.80
N PRO A 90 3.86 -25.92 -13.27
CA PRO A 90 4.93 -26.90 -13.16
C PRO A 90 6.25 -26.40 -13.76
N GLY A 91 7.26 -26.20 -12.90
CA GLY A 91 8.59 -25.71 -13.26
C GLY A 91 8.76 -24.18 -13.31
N GLU A 92 7.75 -23.38 -12.93
CA GLU A 92 7.85 -21.92 -12.93
C GLU A 92 6.94 -21.29 -11.87
N ASP A 93 7.57 -20.61 -10.90
CA ASP A 93 6.91 -19.88 -9.82
C ASP A 93 7.26 -18.39 -9.93
N LYS A 94 6.25 -17.53 -10.11
CA LYS A 94 6.41 -16.08 -10.22
C LYS A 94 5.75 -15.34 -9.07
N ALA A 95 6.42 -14.32 -8.54
CA ALA A 95 5.77 -13.26 -7.79
C ALA A 95 5.19 -12.22 -8.77
N VAL A 96 4.01 -11.70 -8.46
CA VAL A 96 3.33 -10.66 -9.24
C VAL A 96 2.83 -9.56 -8.31
N ILE A 97 3.26 -8.33 -8.55
CA ILE A 97 2.66 -7.12 -7.96
C ILE A 97 1.72 -6.53 -9.01
N ARG A 98 0.47 -6.27 -8.63
CA ARG A 98 -0.55 -5.62 -9.47
C ARG A 98 -1.25 -4.51 -8.70
N ALA A 99 -1.47 -3.37 -9.34
CA ALA A 99 -2.32 -2.30 -8.85
C ALA A 99 -3.15 -1.67 -9.97
N THR A 100 -4.30 -1.11 -9.62
CA THR A 100 -5.10 -0.24 -10.48
C THR A 100 -5.47 0.98 -9.66
N ALA A 101 -5.26 2.17 -10.22
CA ALA A 101 -5.84 3.42 -9.73
C ALA A 101 -6.80 3.94 -10.81
N GLU A 102 -7.95 4.45 -10.38
CA GLU A 102 -9.03 4.93 -11.25
C GLU A 102 -9.70 6.13 -10.59
N ASN A 103 -9.98 7.17 -11.38
CA ASN A 103 -10.81 8.30 -10.99
C ASN A 103 -12.00 8.43 -11.99
N ALA A 104 -12.68 9.58 -12.06
CA ALA A 104 -13.83 9.77 -12.94
C ALA A 104 -13.52 9.69 -14.45
N THR A 105 -12.28 9.95 -14.86
CA THR A 105 -11.83 10.05 -16.26
C THR A 105 -10.56 9.23 -16.51
N GLY A 106 -9.59 9.28 -15.59
CA GLY A 106 -8.29 8.64 -15.66
C GLY A 106 -8.21 7.24 -15.05
N GLN A 107 -7.42 6.39 -15.69
CA GLN A 107 -7.04 5.06 -15.24
C GLN A 107 -5.53 4.88 -15.28
N SER A 108 -5.00 4.11 -14.33
CA SER A 108 -3.59 3.69 -14.27
C SER A 108 -3.47 2.25 -13.81
N HIS A 109 -2.72 1.43 -14.55
CA HIS A 109 -2.46 0.03 -14.24
C HIS A 109 -0.96 -0.21 -14.02
N TYR A 110 -0.64 -0.90 -12.94
CA TYR A 110 0.72 -1.32 -12.59
C TYR A 110 0.78 -2.84 -12.61
N LEU A 111 1.76 -3.41 -13.31
CA LEU A 111 2.02 -4.84 -13.32
C LEU A 111 3.53 -5.09 -13.31
N ALA A 112 4.03 -5.77 -12.28
CA ALA A 112 5.41 -6.25 -12.22
C ALA A 112 5.47 -7.74 -11.89
N VAL A 113 6.36 -8.47 -12.55
CA VAL A 113 6.54 -9.92 -12.43
C VAL A 113 8.02 -10.23 -12.18
N GLY A 114 8.31 -11.22 -11.35
CA GLY A 114 9.67 -11.72 -11.13
C GLY A 114 9.69 -13.16 -10.59
N ASP A 115 10.85 -13.78 -10.64
CA ASP A 115 11.08 -15.15 -10.16
C ASP A 115 11.22 -15.22 -8.63
N LEU A 116 10.89 -16.36 -8.02
CA LEU A 116 11.14 -16.62 -6.59
C LEU A 116 12.61 -17.00 -6.35
N ASP A 117 13.51 -16.05 -6.58
CA ASP A 117 14.97 -16.19 -6.45
C ASP A 117 15.51 -15.97 -5.02
N GLY A 118 14.77 -15.24 -4.18
CA GLY A 118 15.12 -14.90 -2.81
C GLY A 118 14.52 -15.82 -1.75
N ARG A 119 15.09 -15.77 -0.53
CA ARG A 119 14.57 -16.48 0.65
C ARG A 119 14.68 -15.65 1.92
N ILE A 120 13.62 -15.64 2.73
CA ILE A 120 13.63 -15.01 4.07
C ILE A 120 13.35 -16.08 5.12
N SER A 121 14.27 -16.25 6.08
CA SER A 121 14.05 -17.08 7.28
C SER A 121 13.38 -16.25 8.37
N VAL A 122 12.30 -16.78 8.94
CA VAL A 122 11.44 -16.11 9.91
C VAL A 122 11.05 -17.08 11.03
N ASN A 123 10.89 -16.59 12.26
CA ASN A 123 10.50 -17.43 13.40
C ASN A 123 9.01 -17.27 13.68
N LEU A 124 8.19 -18.17 13.12
CA LEU A 124 6.76 -18.23 13.38
C LEU A 124 6.51 -19.16 14.57
N ARG A 125 6.05 -18.61 15.70
CA ARG A 125 5.72 -19.38 16.93
C ARG A 125 6.85 -20.31 17.40
N GLY A 126 8.09 -19.83 17.32
CA GLY A 126 9.30 -20.59 17.69
C GLY A 126 9.79 -21.58 16.63
N GLN A 127 9.11 -21.73 15.49
CA GLN A 127 9.57 -22.53 14.36
C GLN A 127 10.20 -21.65 13.28
N ARG A 128 11.38 -22.03 12.80
CA ARG A 128 12.04 -21.33 11.69
C ARG A 128 11.43 -21.75 10.35
N VAL A 129 10.54 -20.93 9.83
CA VAL A 129 9.99 -21.06 8.47
C VAL A 129 10.88 -20.31 7.50
N THR A 130 10.98 -20.78 6.25
CA THR A 130 11.66 -20.04 5.17
C THR A 130 10.66 -19.80 4.05
N LEU A 131 10.40 -18.52 3.77
CA LEU A 131 9.52 -18.08 2.70
C LEU A 131 10.35 -17.82 1.44
N GLY A 132 9.87 -18.30 0.29
CA GLY A 132 10.37 -17.87 -1.01
C GLY A 132 9.86 -16.47 -1.32
N VAL A 133 10.75 -15.58 -1.74
CA VAL A 133 10.40 -14.20 -2.11
C VAL A 133 11.05 -13.87 -3.45
N CYS A 134 10.55 -12.86 -4.13
CA CYS A 134 11.23 -12.31 -5.29
C CYS A 134 12.13 -11.15 -4.86
N GLU A 135 13.41 -11.16 -5.22
CA GLU A 135 14.26 -10.00 -4.97
C GLU A 135 13.98 -8.84 -5.93
N LYS A 136 13.55 -9.14 -7.16
CA LYS A 136 13.45 -8.17 -8.27
C LYS A 136 12.29 -8.51 -9.21
N LEU A 137 11.23 -7.70 -9.18
CA LEU A 137 10.16 -7.73 -10.18
C LEU A 137 10.40 -6.63 -11.22
N THR A 138 10.07 -6.92 -12.47
CA THR A 138 10.11 -5.97 -13.58
C THR A 138 8.77 -5.93 -14.31
N GLY A 139 8.44 -4.79 -14.89
CA GLY A 139 7.07 -4.55 -15.28
C GLY A 139 6.85 -3.23 -15.98
N TRP A 140 5.57 -2.86 -16.06
CA TRP A 140 5.09 -1.66 -16.72
C TRP A 140 4.05 -0.95 -15.87
N VAL A 141 4.00 0.37 -16.05
CA VAL A 141 2.84 1.19 -15.74
C VAL A 141 2.25 1.68 -17.05
N LEU A 142 0.94 1.62 -17.18
CA LEU A 142 0.15 2.22 -18.26
C LEU A 142 -0.83 3.20 -17.62
N ALA A 143 -0.90 4.43 -18.12
CA ALA A 143 -1.84 5.44 -17.66
C ALA A 143 -2.50 6.17 -18.82
N SER A 144 -3.78 6.51 -18.67
CA SER A 144 -4.51 7.36 -19.60
C SER A 144 -5.64 8.09 -18.89
N ASP A 145 -5.79 9.37 -19.18
CA ASP A 145 -6.90 10.24 -18.75
C ASP A 145 -7.32 11.12 -19.94
N PRO A 146 -8.59 11.13 -20.38
CA PRO A 146 -9.02 11.98 -21.47
C PRO A 146 -9.28 13.44 -21.06
N GLU A 147 -9.24 13.78 -19.76
CA GLU A 147 -9.45 15.14 -19.19
C GLU A 147 -10.72 15.84 -19.72
N THR A 148 -11.76 15.06 -20.04
CA THR A 148 -12.99 15.54 -20.73
C THR A 148 -13.87 16.48 -19.91
N ASP A 149 -13.58 16.61 -18.61
CA ASP A 149 -14.20 17.53 -17.67
C ASP A 149 -13.55 18.92 -17.65
N VAL A 150 -12.34 19.08 -18.22
CA VAL A 150 -11.65 20.36 -18.32
C VAL A 150 -12.08 21.12 -19.59
N ALA A 151 -12.60 22.33 -19.42
CA ALA A 151 -13.00 23.17 -20.55
C ALA A 151 -11.78 23.62 -21.38
N PHE A 152 -11.77 23.30 -22.68
CA PHE A 152 -10.66 23.62 -23.59
C PHE A 152 -10.58 25.13 -23.88
N THR A 153 -9.85 25.89 -23.07
CA THR A 153 -9.70 27.34 -23.19
C THR A 153 -8.22 27.76 -23.24
N GLY A 154 -7.56 27.55 -24.37
CA GLY A 154 -6.16 27.99 -24.58
C GLY A 154 -5.72 27.95 -26.05
N ALA A 155 -4.60 28.63 -26.33
CA ALA A 155 -3.88 28.50 -27.61
C ALA A 155 -2.80 27.41 -27.55
N ASP A 156 -2.27 27.15 -26.34
CA ASP A 156 -1.25 26.13 -26.05
C ASP A 156 -1.84 24.87 -25.38
N SER A 157 -3.18 24.77 -25.29
CA SER A 157 -3.86 23.78 -24.45
C SER A 157 -3.67 22.34 -24.95
N THR A 158 -2.78 21.63 -24.28
CA THR A 158 -2.65 20.18 -24.34
C THR A 158 -3.79 19.54 -23.54
N LEU A 159 -4.50 18.57 -24.13
CA LEU A 159 -5.62 17.86 -23.50
C LEU A 159 -5.32 16.37 -23.41
N GLY A 160 -5.57 15.80 -22.23
CA GLY A 160 -5.47 14.38 -21.94
C GLY A 160 -4.06 13.92 -21.61
N VAL A 161 -3.98 12.93 -20.72
CA VAL A 161 -2.78 12.20 -20.36
C VAL A 161 -2.77 10.85 -21.07
N ALA A 162 -1.64 10.46 -21.65
CA ALA A 162 -1.46 9.10 -22.17
C ALA A 162 0.01 8.71 -22.08
N GLY A 163 0.33 7.66 -21.34
CA GLY A 163 1.73 7.31 -21.11
C GLY A 163 1.98 5.93 -20.56
N PHE A 164 3.25 5.55 -20.65
CA PHE A 164 3.75 4.27 -20.17
C PHE A 164 5.13 4.45 -19.56
N ALA A 165 5.45 3.61 -18.59
CA ALA A 165 6.74 3.61 -17.90
C ALA A 165 7.19 2.18 -17.63
N THR A 166 8.49 1.93 -17.65
CA THR A 166 9.02 0.68 -17.08
C THR A 166 9.02 0.80 -15.56
N LEU A 167 8.52 -0.23 -14.89
CA LEU A 167 8.52 -0.37 -13.44
C LEU A 167 9.54 -1.44 -13.03
N LYS A 168 10.32 -1.15 -11.98
CA LYS A 168 11.21 -2.12 -11.33
C LYS A 168 10.97 -2.09 -9.83
N ALA A 169 10.47 -3.18 -9.26
CA ALA A 169 10.37 -3.35 -7.81
C ALA A 169 11.55 -4.20 -7.32
N SER A 170 12.29 -3.72 -6.33
CA SER A 170 13.41 -4.43 -5.69
C SER A 170 13.14 -4.58 -4.20
N LEU A 171 13.33 -5.78 -3.64
CA LEU A 171 13.15 -6.03 -2.22
C LEU A 171 14.18 -5.22 -1.39
N ASP A 172 13.70 -4.30 -0.55
CA ASP A 172 14.53 -3.59 0.41
C ASP A 172 14.80 -4.52 1.59
N ASN A 173 15.90 -5.26 1.48
CA ASN A 173 16.36 -6.22 2.48
C ASN A 173 16.69 -5.60 3.85
N SER A 174 16.93 -4.28 3.95
CA SER A 174 17.11 -3.64 5.26
C SER A 174 15.75 -3.37 5.88
N ARG A 175 14.89 -2.60 5.20
CA ARG A 175 13.55 -2.23 5.69
C ARG A 175 12.71 -3.46 6.03
N THR A 176 12.74 -4.47 5.16
CA THR A 176 12.09 -5.77 5.37
C THR A 176 12.63 -6.46 6.64
N ARG A 177 13.94 -6.46 6.87
CA ARG A 177 14.54 -7.08 8.07
C ARG A 177 14.23 -6.29 9.33
N ASP A 178 14.25 -4.96 9.25
CA ASP A 178 14.05 -4.09 10.39
C ASP A 178 12.57 -4.11 10.85
N ALA A 179 11.62 -4.10 9.90
CA ALA A 179 10.19 -4.33 10.17
C ALA A 179 9.94 -5.70 10.83
N ASN A 180 10.43 -6.79 10.23
CA ASN A 180 10.24 -8.13 10.78
C ASN A 180 10.96 -8.35 12.12
N ARG A 181 12.09 -7.67 12.38
CA ARG A 181 12.77 -7.72 13.69
C ARG A 181 11.97 -7.02 14.78
N ALA A 182 11.27 -5.93 14.44
CA ALA A 182 10.39 -5.20 15.34
C ALA A 182 8.97 -5.79 15.40
N ASN A 183 8.69 -6.88 14.66
CA ASN A 183 7.37 -7.49 14.48
C ASN A 183 6.31 -6.48 13.98
N LEU A 184 6.70 -5.58 13.07
CA LEU A 184 5.79 -4.60 12.50
C LEU A 184 4.89 -5.23 11.43
N ASP A 185 3.59 -4.98 11.53
CA ASP A 185 2.63 -5.26 10.45
C ASP A 185 2.79 -4.27 9.26
N VAL A 186 1.92 -4.39 8.26
CA VAL A 186 1.92 -3.53 7.06
C VAL A 186 1.65 -2.05 7.41
N SER A 187 0.71 -1.74 8.30
CA SER A 187 0.37 -0.37 8.71
C SER A 187 1.51 0.26 9.49
N GLN A 188 1.99 -0.41 10.53
CA GLN A 188 3.08 0.04 11.39
C GLN A 188 4.38 0.22 10.59
N THR A 189 4.61 -0.62 9.58
CA THR A 189 5.71 -0.46 8.63
C THR A 189 5.51 0.78 7.76
N VAL A 190 4.31 1.00 7.20
CA VAL A 190 4.00 2.22 6.43
C VAL A 190 4.21 3.49 7.27
N GLU A 191 3.70 3.54 8.50
CA GLU A 191 3.91 4.63 9.47
C GLU A 191 5.41 4.88 9.72
N THR A 192 6.19 3.80 9.91
CA THR A 192 7.64 3.88 10.10
C THR A 192 8.37 4.42 8.87
N LEU A 193 7.90 4.12 7.66
CA LEU A 193 8.46 4.63 6.40
C LEU A 193 8.07 6.11 6.18
N VAL A 194 6.83 6.49 6.45
CA VAL A 194 6.34 7.88 6.41
C VAL A 194 7.15 8.75 7.37
N ALA A 195 7.28 8.35 8.64
CA ALA A 195 8.08 9.06 9.64
C ALA A 195 9.60 9.06 9.33
N GLN A 196 10.07 8.30 8.34
CA GLN A 196 11.43 8.43 7.80
C GLN A 196 11.50 9.44 6.65
N LEU A 197 10.50 9.48 5.78
CA LEU A 197 10.39 10.46 4.69
C LEU A 197 10.21 11.88 5.25
N GLU A 198 9.34 12.07 6.25
CA GLU A 198 9.15 13.36 6.91
C GLU A 198 10.44 13.89 7.55
N ARG A 199 11.24 13.00 8.17
CA ARG A 199 12.58 13.35 8.68
C ARG A 199 13.62 13.61 7.59
N GLN A 200 13.35 13.24 6.35
CA GLN A 200 14.14 13.59 5.17
C GLN A 200 13.67 14.89 4.51
N GLY A 201 12.58 15.50 4.99
CA GLY A 201 12.02 16.75 4.46
C GLY A 201 10.87 16.55 3.47
N PHE A 202 10.30 15.35 3.35
CA PHE A 202 9.12 15.13 2.52
C PHE A 202 7.85 15.63 3.24
N GLU A 203 7.03 16.42 2.55
CA GLU A 203 5.70 16.86 2.99
C GLU A 203 4.62 15.86 2.53
N ASN A 204 3.46 15.82 3.21
CA ASN A 204 2.34 14.99 2.75
C ASN A 204 1.61 15.72 1.60
N GLY A 205 1.68 15.16 0.39
CA GLY A 205 1.00 15.68 -0.80
C GLY A 205 -0.50 15.40 -0.84
N SER A 206 -1.04 14.66 0.13
CA SER A 206 -2.47 14.40 0.28
C SER A 206 -3.14 15.62 0.91
N SER A 207 -3.38 16.67 0.11
CA SER A 207 -4.00 17.92 0.54
C SER A 207 -5.37 17.67 1.17
N THR A 208 -5.42 17.65 2.51
CA THR A 208 -6.69 17.70 3.24
C THR A 208 -7.11 19.16 3.31
N ASP A 209 -7.72 19.66 2.24
CA ASP A 209 -8.23 21.02 2.18
C ASP A 209 -9.51 21.16 3.01
N SER A 210 -9.33 21.08 4.33
CA SER A 210 -10.34 21.39 5.35
C SER A 210 -10.23 22.86 5.76
N GLY A 211 -10.23 23.75 4.76
CA GLY A 211 -10.41 25.18 4.92
C GLY A 211 -11.83 25.52 5.41
N THR A 212 -12.16 25.16 6.65
CA THR A 212 -13.40 25.56 7.31
C THR A 212 -13.30 27.03 7.73
N ASP A 213 -13.36 27.92 6.74
CA ASP A 213 -13.53 29.36 6.94
C ASP A 213 -15.00 29.64 7.31
N THR A 214 -15.33 29.41 8.58
CA THR A 214 -16.62 29.84 9.15
C THR A 214 -16.54 31.33 9.45
N GLY A 215 -16.61 32.14 8.39
CA GLY A 215 -16.69 33.60 8.48
C GLY A 215 -17.87 34.04 9.35
N GLU A 216 -17.57 34.76 10.42
CA GLU A 216 -18.52 35.25 11.41
C GLU A 216 -19.33 36.44 10.85
N GLU A 217 -20.48 36.18 10.24
CA GLU A 217 -21.37 37.24 9.71
C GLU A 217 -22.05 37.99 10.86
N THR A 218 -21.44 39.12 11.27
CA THR A 218 -21.98 40.00 12.30
C THR A 218 -23.12 40.86 11.75
N ALA A 219 -24.34 40.32 11.75
CA ALA A 219 -25.53 41.08 11.40
C ALA A 219 -25.76 42.23 12.42
N THR A 220 -25.76 43.46 11.93
CA THR A 220 -26.08 44.67 12.71
C THR A 220 -27.46 45.17 12.30
N GLU A 221 -28.39 45.26 13.25
CA GLU A 221 -29.61 46.09 13.21
C GLU A 221 -29.67 46.99 14.45
#